data_AF-A0A936CJC6-F1
#
_entry.id   AF-A0A936CJC6-F1
#
_cell.length_a   1.000
_cell.length_b   1.000
_cell.length_c   1.000
_cell.angle_alpha   90.00
_cell.angle_beta   90.00
_cell.angle_gamma   90.00
#
_symmetry.space_group_name_H-M   'P 1'
#
loop_
_entity.id
_entity.type
_entity.pdbx_description
1 polymer ?
#
loop_
_entity_poly.entity_id
_entity_poly.type
_entity_poly.pdbx_seq_one_letter_code
_entity_poly.pdbx_strand_id
1 'polypeptide(L)'
;MTDRKRIYLDHAATTPVDDRIAADLQNIAFKFFGNTSSIHTEGVSARDLLESSRRMISNLFHCTTSQIIFTSCGTESNNTIFQSAIHDLGIEHILTTDIEHPSVIQTALYYSNQQKIKLHILPVDEFGLVSMDILEEKLKAIKGKCLVSLMHVHNEIGSTHPLNTISEICQKSSGFFHSDTVQGIGIYDYHLDSLGVDFISASAHKFNALKGVGFLFARTPAAIHCMMHGGGQERDKRSGTENLLGISAMTQALEYKYQSRVDDFQYIDELHQYMRKN
;
A
#
# COMPACT_ATOMS: atom_id res chain seq x y z
N MET A 1 -26.64 -33.02 6.78
CA MET A 1 -26.39 -31.57 6.86
C MET A 1 -26.61 -31.02 5.47
N THR A 2 -27.59 -30.14 5.26
CA THR A 2 -27.84 -29.55 3.94
C THR A 2 -26.60 -28.79 3.49
N ASP A 3 -26.06 -29.20 2.35
CA ASP A 3 -24.89 -28.64 1.67
C ASP A 3 -25.22 -27.21 1.19
N ARG A 4 -25.31 -26.26 2.12
CA ARG A 4 -25.56 -24.85 1.80
C ARG A 4 -24.28 -24.28 1.22
N LYS A 5 -24.32 -23.97 -0.09
CA LYS A 5 -23.27 -23.24 -0.78
C LYS A 5 -22.97 -21.94 -0.02
N ARG A 6 -21.78 -21.85 0.57
CA ARG A 6 -21.33 -20.66 1.30
C ARG A 6 -21.09 -19.51 0.30
N ILE A 7 -21.66 -18.35 0.59
CA ILE A 7 -21.42 -17.10 -0.15
C ILE A 7 -20.55 -16.21 0.74
N TYR A 8 -19.43 -15.71 0.21
CA TYR A 8 -18.50 -14.85 0.94
C TYR A 8 -18.47 -13.47 0.28
N LEU A 9 -19.03 -12.47 0.96
CA LEU A 9 -19.18 -11.08 0.48
C LEU A 9 -18.41 -10.09 1.38
N ASP A 10 -17.24 -10.51 1.86
CA ASP A 10 -16.39 -9.72 2.78
C ASP A 10 -14.95 -9.59 2.25
N HIS A 11 -14.83 -9.37 0.94
CA HIS A 11 -13.52 -9.22 0.27
C HIS A 11 -12.78 -7.95 0.72
N ALA A 12 -13.52 -6.93 1.16
CA ALA A 12 -12.93 -5.71 1.73
C ALA A 12 -12.16 -6.00 3.02
N ALA A 13 -12.54 -7.01 3.84
CA ALA A 13 -11.76 -7.42 5.00
C ALA A 13 -10.55 -8.28 4.61
N THR A 14 -10.76 -9.34 3.83
CA THR A 14 -9.70 -10.18 3.27
C THR A 14 -10.26 -11.04 2.15
N THR A 15 -9.42 -11.39 1.18
CA THR A 15 -9.78 -12.29 0.09
C THR A 15 -9.26 -13.72 0.30
N PRO A 16 -9.89 -14.75 -0.28
CA PRO A 16 -9.25 -16.05 -0.46
C PRO A 16 -8.03 -15.92 -1.39
N VAL A 17 -7.02 -16.77 -1.17
CA VAL A 17 -5.87 -16.89 -2.08
C VAL A 17 -6.36 -17.46 -3.40
N ASP A 18 -5.87 -16.93 -4.53
CA ASP A 18 -6.18 -17.47 -5.86
C ASP A 18 -5.70 -18.93 -5.96
N ASP A 19 -6.55 -19.83 -6.47
CA ASP A 19 -6.26 -21.28 -6.53
C ASP A 19 -5.00 -21.58 -7.35
N ARG A 20 -4.70 -20.78 -8.39
CA ARG A 20 -3.48 -20.94 -9.20
C ARG A 20 -2.24 -20.66 -8.38
N ILE A 21 -2.31 -19.63 -7.52
CA ILE A 21 -1.22 -19.27 -6.60
C ILE A 21 -1.08 -20.35 -5.53
N ALA A 22 -2.19 -20.78 -4.93
CA ALA A 22 -2.21 -21.82 -3.90
C ALA A 22 -1.55 -23.12 -4.39
N ALA A 23 -1.79 -23.50 -5.65
CA ALA A 23 -1.18 -24.67 -6.27
C ALA A 23 0.35 -24.57 -6.44
N ASP A 24 0.91 -23.36 -6.56
CA ASP A 24 2.35 -23.15 -6.77
C ASP A 24 3.14 -22.89 -5.47
N LEU A 25 2.46 -22.57 -4.35
CA LEU A 25 3.12 -22.26 -3.08
C LEU A 25 4.10 -23.34 -2.61
N GLN A 26 3.75 -24.61 -2.80
CA GLN A 26 4.60 -25.73 -2.40
C GLN A 26 5.91 -25.74 -3.20
N ASN A 27 5.84 -25.50 -4.51
CA ASN A 27 7.02 -25.46 -5.37
C ASN A 27 7.93 -24.30 -4.98
N ILE A 28 7.35 -23.12 -4.74
CA ILE A 28 8.10 -21.94 -4.31
C ILE A 28 8.86 -22.23 -3.01
N ALA A 29 8.16 -22.79 -2.02
CA ALA A 29 8.73 -23.09 -0.71
C ALA A 29 9.90 -24.08 -0.78
N PHE A 30 9.80 -25.13 -1.61
CA PHE A 30 10.88 -26.12 -1.73
C PHE A 30 12.04 -25.66 -2.63
N LYS A 31 11.76 -24.85 -3.65
CA LYS A 31 12.79 -24.44 -4.61
C LYS A 31 13.59 -23.23 -4.14
N PHE A 32 12.97 -22.30 -3.42
CA PHE A 32 13.56 -21.00 -3.06
C PHE A 32 13.71 -20.83 -1.54
N PHE A 33 14.23 -21.85 -0.86
CA PHE A 33 14.44 -21.82 0.60
C PHE A 33 15.73 -21.10 1.04
N GLY A 34 16.61 -20.76 0.09
CA GLY A 34 17.88 -20.10 0.38
C GLY A 34 17.72 -18.71 0.99
N ASN A 35 18.73 -18.24 1.71
CA ASN A 35 18.79 -16.87 2.21
C ASN A 35 19.29 -15.93 1.09
N THR A 36 18.53 -14.88 0.79
CA THR A 36 18.84 -13.85 -0.23
C THR A 36 20.20 -13.17 -0.03
N SER A 37 20.70 -13.16 1.20
CA SER A 37 21.98 -12.57 1.59
C SER A 37 23.17 -13.51 1.33
N SER A 38 22.92 -14.78 1.03
CA SER A 38 23.96 -15.77 0.76
C SER A 38 24.50 -15.70 -0.66
N ILE A 39 25.79 -16.01 -0.83
CA ILE A 39 26.47 -16.01 -2.14
C ILE A 39 26.46 -17.37 -2.87
N HIS A 40 26.05 -18.45 -2.21
CA HIS A 40 25.95 -19.79 -2.81
C HIS A 40 24.69 -19.93 -3.68
N THR A 41 24.61 -21.00 -4.46
CA THR A 41 23.58 -21.24 -5.49
C THR A 41 22.15 -21.02 -4.99
N GLU A 42 21.79 -21.56 -3.83
CA GLU A 42 20.44 -21.43 -3.27
C GLU A 42 20.14 -19.98 -2.86
N GLY A 43 21.14 -19.25 -2.36
CA GLY A 43 21.02 -17.82 -2.02
C GLY A 43 20.89 -16.94 -3.25
N VAL A 44 21.66 -17.23 -4.30
CA VAL A 44 21.55 -16.57 -5.61
C VAL A 44 20.15 -16.79 -6.19
N SER A 45 19.67 -18.05 -6.23
CA SER A 45 18.33 -18.37 -6.74
C SER A 45 17.22 -17.67 -5.94
N ALA A 46 17.35 -17.59 -4.61
CA ALA A 46 16.41 -16.89 -3.74
C ALA A 46 16.40 -15.38 -4.01
N ARG A 47 17.57 -14.76 -4.18
CA ARG A 47 17.72 -13.35 -4.53
C ARG A 47 17.18 -13.04 -5.93
N ASP A 48 17.36 -13.94 -6.89
CA ASP A 48 16.81 -13.79 -8.23
C ASP A 48 15.27 -13.78 -8.20
N LEU A 49 14.64 -14.62 -7.38
CA LEU A 49 13.19 -14.59 -7.15
C LEU A 49 12.73 -13.25 -6.53
N LEU A 50 13.47 -12.75 -5.54
CA LEU A 50 13.17 -11.45 -4.90
C LEU A 50 13.22 -10.30 -5.91
N GLU A 51 14.31 -10.19 -6.67
CA GLU A 51 14.52 -9.06 -7.58
C GLU A 51 13.68 -9.16 -8.86
N SER A 52 13.35 -10.37 -9.32
CA SER A 52 12.36 -10.55 -10.40
C SER A 52 10.96 -10.14 -9.95
N SER A 53 10.56 -10.50 -8.72
CA SER A 53 9.30 -10.06 -8.11
C SER A 53 9.24 -8.53 -8.02
N ARG A 54 10.31 -7.90 -7.52
CA ARG A 54 10.42 -6.44 -7.43
C ARG A 54 10.32 -5.76 -8.78
N ARG A 55 10.97 -6.32 -9.81
CA ARG A 55 10.93 -5.81 -11.20
C ARG A 55 9.54 -5.90 -11.81
N MET A 56 8.85 -7.01 -11.59
CA MET A 56 7.48 -7.20 -12.07
C MET A 56 6.56 -6.13 -11.46
N ILE A 57 6.60 -5.98 -10.13
CA ILE A 57 5.81 -4.95 -9.43
C ILE A 57 6.19 -3.55 -9.91
N SER A 58 7.48 -3.22 -10.01
CA SER A 58 7.87 -1.88 -10.47
C SER A 58 7.38 -1.58 -11.89
N ASN A 59 7.33 -2.58 -12.77
CA ASN A 59 6.79 -2.42 -14.12
C ASN A 59 5.28 -2.19 -14.11
N LEU A 60 4.51 -2.95 -13.31
CA LEU A 60 3.05 -2.75 -13.19
C LEU A 60 2.67 -1.38 -12.63
N PHE A 61 3.54 -0.81 -11.80
CA PHE A 61 3.32 0.48 -11.15
C PHE A 61 4.07 1.64 -11.81
N HIS A 62 4.69 1.41 -12.97
CA HIS A 62 5.43 2.42 -13.72
C HIS A 62 6.47 3.17 -12.86
N CYS A 63 7.27 2.43 -12.09
CA CYS A 63 8.31 2.98 -11.23
C CYS A 63 9.62 2.20 -11.34
N THR A 64 10.65 2.65 -10.63
CA THR A 64 11.93 1.95 -10.56
C THR A 64 11.93 0.91 -9.43
N THR A 65 12.75 -0.13 -9.56
CA THR A 65 12.86 -1.18 -8.54
C THR A 65 13.32 -0.65 -7.19
N SER A 66 14.14 0.41 -7.16
CA SER A 66 14.59 1.03 -5.90
C SER A 66 13.49 1.71 -5.12
N GLN A 67 12.36 2.01 -5.76
CA GLN A 67 11.22 2.65 -5.12
C GLN A 67 10.26 1.67 -4.46
N ILE A 68 10.41 0.36 -4.68
CA ILE A 68 9.59 -0.69 -4.04
C ILE A 68 10.36 -1.31 -2.88
N ILE A 69 9.77 -1.27 -1.70
CA ILE A 69 10.29 -1.88 -0.46
C ILE A 69 9.25 -2.87 0.06
N PHE A 70 9.63 -4.12 0.25
CA PHE A 70 8.75 -5.17 0.76
C PHE A 70 8.57 -5.06 2.28
N THR A 71 7.35 -5.29 2.73
CA THR A 71 6.94 -5.25 4.13
C THR A 71 6.05 -6.45 4.46
N SER A 72 5.66 -6.64 5.72
CA SER A 72 4.73 -7.71 6.11
C SER A 72 3.26 -7.39 5.86
N CYS A 73 2.87 -6.11 5.69
CA CYS A 73 1.48 -5.70 5.47
C CYS A 73 1.35 -4.19 5.19
N GLY A 74 0.12 -3.76 4.89
CA GLY A 74 -0.22 -2.33 4.79
C GLY A 74 0.04 -1.57 6.10
N THR A 75 -0.19 -2.18 7.26
CA THR A 75 0.07 -1.54 8.55
C THR A 75 1.56 -1.24 8.77
N GLU A 76 2.45 -2.19 8.48
CA GLU A 76 3.91 -1.97 8.56
C GLU A 76 4.34 -0.89 7.57
N SER A 77 3.79 -0.89 6.36
CA SER A 77 4.05 0.11 5.32
C SER A 77 3.68 1.52 5.81
N ASN A 78 2.44 1.71 6.27
CA ASN A 78 1.94 2.98 6.79
C ASN A 78 2.80 3.49 7.96
N ASN A 79 3.12 2.62 8.93
CA ASN A 79 3.95 3.02 10.07
C ASN A 79 5.37 3.39 9.64
N THR A 80 5.96 2.66 8.68
CA THR A 80 7.31 2.94 8.17
C THR A 80 7.35 4.30 7.49
N ILE A 81 6.36 4.58 6.64
CA ILE A 81 6.23 5.87 5.94
C ILE A 81 6.08 7.01 6.96
N PHE A 82 5.18 6.89 7.94
CA PHE A 82 4.99 7.93 8.94
C PHE A 82 6.25 8.17 9.76
N GLN A 83 6.91 7.10 10.23
CA GLN A 83 8.15 7.25 10.98
C GLN A 83 9.23 7.96 10.17
N SER A 84 9.48 7.51 8.93
CA SER A 84 10.51 8.11 8.08
C SER A 84 10.17 9.54 7.66
N ALA A 85 8.90 9.83 7.38
CA ALA A 85 8.47 11.20 7.08
C ALA A 85 8.75 12.14 8.26
N ILE A 86 8.44 11.72 9.48
CA ILE A 86 8.65 12.53 10.68
C ILE A 86 10.14 12.70 10.99
N HIS A 87 10.90 11.60 11.01
CA HIS A 87 12.28 11.60 11.47
C HIS A 87 13.29 12.05 10.41
N ASP A 88 13.07 11.69 9.14
CA ASP A 88 14.08 11.85 8.09
C ASP A 88 13.74 13.00 7.13
N LEU A 89 12.45 13.15 6.78
CA LEU A 89 12.01 14.30 5.99
C LEU A 89 11.79 15.55 6.86
N GLY A 90 11.72 15.40 8.19
CA GLY A 90 11.46 16.49 9.11
C GLY A 90 10.06 17.07 8.94
N ILE A 91 9.07 16.21 8.66
CA ILE A 91 7.66 16.61 8.68
C ILE A 91 7.33 17.15 10.08
N GLU A 92 6.61 18.27 10.14
CA GLU A 92 6.14 18.90 11.38
C GLU A 92 4.62 18.79 11.54
N HIS A 93 3.93 18.61 10.42
CA HIS A 93 2.48 18.64 10.31
C HIS A 93 1.95 17.42 9.57
N ILE A 94 0.88 16.82 10.06
CA ILE A 94 0.13 15.79 9.33
C ILE A 94 -1.29 16.30 9.08
N LEU A 95 -1.72 16.24 7.83
CA LEU A 95 -3.10 16.48 7.40
C LEU A 95 -3.71 15.14 7.00
N THR A 96 -4.80 14.74 7.66
CA THR A 96 -5.47 13.44 7.41
C THR A 96 -6.93 13.49 7.85
N THR A 97 -7.67 12.39 7.78
CA THR A 97 -9.06 12.28 8.27
C THR A 97 -9.16 11.38 9.49
N ASP A 98 -10.25 11.46 10.24
CA ASP A 98 -10.55 10.55 11.36
C ASP A 98 -11.18 9.22 10.92
N ILE A 99 -11.61 9.14 9.65
CA ILE A 99 -12.13 7.93 9.01
C ILE A 99 -11.02 7.11 8.32
N GLU A 100 -9.75 7.50 8.44
CA GLU A 100 -8.67 6.69 7.90
C GLU A 100 -8.63 5.28 8.53
N HIS A 101 -8.07 4.30 7.81
CA HIS A 101 -7.86 2.97 8.38
C HIS A 101 -7.04 3.10 9.68
N PRO A 102 -7.29 2.27 10.72
CA PRO A 102 -6.60 2.41 12.00
C PRO A 102 -5.07 2.47 11.92
N SER A 103 -4.45 1.82 10.94
CA SER A 103 -2.99 1.90 10.74
C SER A 103 -2.47 3.29 10.35
N VAL A 104 -3.32 4.19 9.88
CA VAL A 104 -2.99 5.57 9.53
C VAL A 104 -3.36 6.49 10.69
N ILE A 105 -4.64 6.57 11.07
CA ILE A 105 -5.10 7.52 12.10
C ILE A 105 -4.49 7.25 13.48
N GLN A 106 -4.36 5.99 13.89
CA GLN A 106 -3.73 5.68 15.20
C GLN A 106 -2.24 6.00 15.21
N THR A 107 -1.56 5.83 14.08
CA THR A 107 -0.15 6.21 13.92
C THR A 107 -0.01 7.74 13.99
N ALA A 108 -0.87 8.48 13.31
CA ALA A 108 -0.90 9.94 13.36
C ALA A 108 -1.15 10.46 14.80
N LEU A 109 -2.15 9.89 15.49
CA LEU A 109 -2.47 10.21 16.88
C LEU A 109 -1.31 9.87 17.83
N TYR A 110 -0.66 8.73 17.65
CA TYR A 110 0.51 8.33 18.44
C TYR A 110 1.62 9.38 18.38
N TYR A 111 2.01 9.82 17.18
CA TYR A 111 3.05 10.85 17.02
C TYR A 111 2.61 12.24 17.50
N SER A 112 1.32 12.58 17.33
CA SER A 112 0.75 13.80 17.87
C SER A 112 0.80 13.84 19.40
N ASN A 113 0.44 12.73 20.06
CA ASN A 113 0.46 12.61 21.52
C ASN A 113 1.86 12.67 22.12
N GLN A 114 2.88 12.29 21.34
CA GLN A 114 4.28 12.48 21.72
C GLN A 114 4.79 13.91 21.51
N GLN A 115 3.92 14.84 21.10
CA GLN A 115 4.27 16.22 20.75
C GLN A 115 5.34 16.31 19.64
N LYS A 116 5.49 15.25 18.84
CA LYS A 116 6.41 15.21 17.70
C LYS A 116 5.83 15.87 16.46
N ILE A 117 4.50 15.88 16.34
CA ILE A 117 3.76 16.35 15.17
C ILE A 117 2.53 17.14 15.57
N LYS A 118 2.20 18.17 14.78
CA LYS A 118 0.91 18.84 14.81
C LYS A 118 -0.06 18.14 13.85
N LEU A 119 -1.02 17.42 14.41
CA LEU A 119 -2.05 16.72 13.64
C LEU A 119 -3.23 17.64 13.31
N HIS A 120 -3.67 17.60 12.06
CA HIS A 120 -4.81 18.34 11.54
C HIS A 120 -5.80 17.33 10.93
N ILE A 121 -6.99 17.25 11.52
CA ILE A 121 -8.08 16.40 11.00
C ILE A 121 -8.94 17.23 10.04
N LEU A 122 -9.04 16.74 8.81
CA LEU A 122 -9.85 17.33 7.75
C LEU A 122 -11.30 16.85 7.89
N PRO A 123 -12.29 17.75 7.75
CA PRO A 123 -13.68 17.34 7.68
C PRO A 123 -13.95 16.58 6.39
N VAL A 124 -14.88 15.63 6.45
CA VAL A 124 -15.37 14.84 5.32
C VAL A 124 -16.86 15.07 5.11
N ASP A 125 -17.34 14.85 3.89
CA ASP A 125 -18.77 14.83 3.58
C ASP A 125 -19.45 13.51 3.98
N GLU A 126 -20.74 13.38 3.68
CA GLU A 126 -21.53 12.15 3.91
C GLU A 126 -21.04 10.91 3.14
N PHE A 127 -20.17 11.09 2.15
CA PHE A 127 -19.52 10.01 1.40
C PHE A 127 -18.11 9.72 1.91
N GLY A 128 -17.65 10.40 2.97
CA GLY A 128 -16.30 10.23 3.50
C GLY A 128 -15.22 10.85 2.61
N LEU A 129 -15.56 11.85 1.79
CA LEU A 129 -14.60 12.55 0.93
C LEU A 129 -14.23 13.91 1.48
N VAL A 130 -12.95 14.24 1.39
CA VAL A 130 -12.43 15.58 1.70
C VAL A 130 -12.66 16.51 0.51
N SER A 131 -13.13 17.73 0.78
CA SER A 131 -13.17 18.79 -0.24
C SER A 131 -11.76 19.23 -0.63
N MET A 132 -11.48 19.25 -1.94
CA MET A 132 -10.18 19.66 -2.48
C MET A 132 -9.86 21.14 -2.16
N ASP A 133 -10.88 22.00 -2.10
CA ASP A 133 -10.72 23.41 -1.71
C ASP A 133 -10.29 23.52 -0.24
N ILE A 134 -10.94 22.74 0.65
CA ILE A 134 -10.58 22.70 2.07
C ILE A 134 -9.16 22.17 2.26
N LEU A 135 -8.79 21.12 1.53
CA LEU A 135 -7.43 20.56 1.56
C LEU A 135 -6.41 21.63 1.15
N GLU A 136 -6.64 22.31 0.03
CA GLU A 136 -5.73 23.35 -0.48
C GLU A 136 -5.61 24.53 0.49
N GLU A 137 -6.73 25.03 1.03
CA GLU A 137 -6.73 26.11 2.01
C GLU A 137 -5.97 25.75 3.28
N LYS A 138 -6.21 24.55 3.84
CA LYS A 138 -5.53 24.06 5.04
C LYS A 138 -4.04 23.90 4.81
N LEU A 139 -3.64 23.32 3.69
CA LEU A 139 -2.25 23.12 3.36
C LEU A 139 -1.51 24.46 3.15
N LYS A 140 -2.13 25.44 2.47
CA LYS A 140 -1.57 26.80 2.31
C LYS A 140 -1.40 27.55 3.62
N ALA A 141 -2.26 27.28 4.62
CA ALA A 141 -2.18 27.93 5.93
C ALA A 141 -1.08 27.34 6.84
N ILE A 142 -0.60 26.13 6.54
CA ILE A 142 0.46 25.48 7.32
C ILE A 142 1.82 26.11 7.02
N LYS A 143 2.60 26.37 8.07
CA LYS A 143 4.00 26.80 7.98
C LYS A 143 4.89 25.64 8.40
N GLY A 144 5.81 25.22 7.54
CA GLY A 144 6.69 24.08 7.76
C GLY A 144 6.32 22.91 6.87
N LYS A 145 7.04 21.79 7.00
CA LYS A 145 6.82 20.61 6.15
C LYS A 145 5.59 19.83 6.59
N CYS A 146 4.71 19.51 5.64
CA CYS A 146 3.49 18.78 5.91
C CYS A 146 3.42 17.47 5.10
N LEU A 147 2.97 16.40 5.75
CA LEU A 147 2.53 15.18 5.09
C LEU A 147 1.00 15.18 5.02
N VAL A 148 0.45 15.17 3.81
CA VAL A 148 -0.96 14.83 3.56
C VAL A 148 -1.05 13.32 3.48
N SER A 149 -1.92 12.71 4.28
CA SER A 149 -2.18 11.27 4.27
C SER A 149 -3.67 11.03 4.10
N LEU A 150 -4.08 10.59 2.91
CA LEU A 150 -5.47 10.29 2.58
C LEU A 150 -5.55 8.95 1.86
N MET A 151 -6.34 8.01 2.37
CA MET A 151 -6.53 6.73 1.70
C MET A 151 -7.18 6.90 0.31
N HIS A 152 -6.79 6.05 -0.63
CA HIS A 152 -7.31 6.10 -1.98
C HIS A 152 -8.78 5.65 -2.02
N VAL A 153 -9.11 4.50 -1.42
CA VAL A 153 -10.44 3.91 -1.43
C VAL A 153 -10.87 3.59 -0.01
N HIS A 154 -12.01 4.13 0.42
CA HIS A 154 -12.54 3.89 1.75
C HIS A 154 -12.93 2.42 1.95
N ASN A 155 -12.31 1.74 2.92
CA ASN A 155 -12.53 0.31 3.13
C ASN A 155 -13.95 -0.05 3.59
N GLU A 156 -14.71 0.90 4.14
CA GLU A 156 -16.08 0.66 4.59
C GLU A 156 -17.15 1.21 3.63
N ILE A 157 -16.83 2.27 2.90
CA ILE A 157 -17.82 3.02 2.08
C ILE A 157 -17.59 2.79 0.59
N GLY A 158 -16.34 2.55 0.17
CA GLY A 158 -15.95 2.40 -1.23
C GLY A 158 -15.69 3.72 -1.96
N SER A 159 -15.94 4.87 -1.31
CA SER A 159 -15.63 6.19 -1.87
C SER A 159 -14.15 6.32 -2.21
N THR A 160 -13.85 6.97 -3.33
CA THR A 160 -12.50 7.02 -3.90
C THR A 160 -12.00 8.46 -4.00
N HIS A 161 -10.84 8.74 -3.41
CA HIS A 161 -10.19 10.05 -3.47
C HIS A 161 -9.44 10.27 -4.80
N PRO A 162 -9.49 11.47 -5.40
CA PRO A 162 -8.81 11.75 -6.66
C PRO A 162 -7.31 12.00 -6.45
N LEU A 163 -6.51 10.93 -6.50
CA LEU A 163 -5.07 10.98 -6.20
C LEU A 163 -4.29 12.03 -7.00
N ASN A 164 -4.55 12.16 -8.31
CA ASN A 164 -3.90 13.16 -9.17
C ASN A 164 -4.13 14.59 -8.64
N THR A 165 -5.38 14.93 -8.31
CA THR A 165 -5.74 16.26 -7.80
C THR A 165 -5.09 16.53 -6.45
N ILE A 166 -5.06 15.54 -5.55
CA ILE A 166 -4.41 15.67 -4.24
C ILE A 166 -2.90 15.89 -4.41
N SER A 167 -2.25 15.11 -5.28
CA SER A 167 -0.83 15.28 -5.60
C SER A 167 -0.52 16.68 -6.12
N GLU A 168 -1.31 17.19 -7.06
CA GLU A 168 -1.14 18.54 -7.62
C GLU A 168 -1.24 19.63 -6.54
N ILE A 169 -2.19 19.50 -5.61
CA ILE A 169 -2.34 20.42 -4.47
C ILE A 169 -1.11 20.37 -3.55
N CYS A 170 -0.62 19.16 -3.26
CA CYS A 170 0.55 18.97 -2.40
C CYS A 170 1.81 19.59 -3.01
N GLN A 171 2.05 19.35 -4.30
CA GLN A 171 3.20 19.88 -5.04
C GLN A 171 3.22 21.42 -5.09
N LYS A 172 2.06 22.07 -5.25
CA LYS A 172 1.93 23.54 -5.22
C LYS A 172 2.28 24.16 -3.86
N SER A 173 2.21 23.38 -2.79
CA SER A 173 2.35 23.87 -1.41
C SER A 173 3.56 23.29 -0.66
N SER A 174 4.52 22.68 -1.37
CA SER A 174 5.67 21.98 -0.78
C SER A 174 5.29 20.88 0.24
N GLY A 175 4.10 20.28 0.09
CA GLY A 175 3.64 19.16 0.91
C GLY A 175 4.06 17.81 0.32
N PHE A 176 4.29 16.83 1.19
CA PHE A 176 4.44 15.44 0.80
C PHE A 176 3.08 14.75 0.80
N PHE A 177 2.90 13.78 -0.11
CA PHE A 177 1.65 13.02 -0.20
C PHE A 177 1.88 11.52 0.01
N HIS A 178 1.21 10.99 1.04
CA HIS A 178 1.01 9.57 1.25
C HIS A 178 -0.43 9.19 0.93
N SER A 179 -0.62 8.07 0.23
CA SER A 179 -1.93 7.45 0.10
C SER A 179 -1.92 5.98 0.51
N ASP A 180 -2.81 5.62 1.43
CA ASP A 180 -3.11 4.21 1.68
C ASP A 180 -3.92 3.66 0.49
N THR A 181 -3.27 2.87 -0.37
CA THR A 181 -3.86 2.32 -1.59
C THR A 181 -4.28 0.86 -1.41
N VAL A 182 -4.32 0.34 -0.18
CA VAL A 182 -4.56 -1.07 0.15
C VAL A 182 -5.84 -1.63 -0.49
N GLN A 183 -6.92 -0.84 -0.54
CA GLN A 183 -8.19 -1.23 -1.16
C GLN A 183 -8.26 -0.99 -2.67
N GLY A 184 -7.39 -0.14 -3.21
CA GLY A 184 -7.43 0.18 -4.63
C GLY A 184 -6.45 -0.64 -5.47
N ILE A 185 -5.38 -1.18 -4.89
CA ILE A 185 -4.40 -2.01 -5.62
C ILE A 185 -5.07 -3.29 -6.14
N GLY A 186 -4.82 -3.59 -7.41
CA GLY A 186 -5.45 -4.70 -8.14
C GLY A 186 -6.81 -4.35 -8.75
N ILE A 187 -7.32 -3.14 -8.51
CA ILE A 187 -8.53 -2.60 -9.13
C ILE A 187 -8.17 -1.42 -10.04
N TYR A 188 -7.48 -0.42 -9.48
CA TYR A 188 -7.05 0.78 -10.20
C TYR A 188 -5.66 0.61 -10.79
N ASP A 189 -5.40 1.37 -11.85
CA ASP A 189 -4.09 1.44 -12.48
C ASP A 189 -3.30 2.62 -11.91
N TYR A 190 -2.07 2.37 -11.46
CA TYR A 190 -1.24 3.36 -10.76
C TYR A 190 0.03 3.63 -11.57
N HIS A 191 0.05 4.77 -12.24
CA HIS A 191 1.22 5.24 -12.99
C HIS A 191 2.07 6.12 -12.06
N LEU A 192 2.91 5.51 -11.23
CA LEU A 192 3.56 6.21 -10.11
C LEU A 192 4.61 7.24 -10.54
N ASP A 193 5.15 7.12 -11.75
CA ASP A 193 6.01 8.14 -12.36
C ASP A 193 5.29 9.48 -12.52
N SER A 194 4.02 9.45 -12.90
CA SER A 194 3.20 10.61 -13.26
C SER A 194 2.20 11.04 -12.17
N LEU A 195 1.76 10.12 -11.31
CA LEU A 195 0.73 10.34 -10.27
C LEU A 195 1.10 11.42 -9.24
N GLY A 196 2.39 11.75 -9.09
CA GLY A 196 2.85 12.80 -8.18
C GLY A 196 2.84 12.45 -6.68
N VAL A 197 2.37 11.26 -6.29
CA VAL A 197 2.38 10.77 -4.90
C VAL A 197 3.80 10.46 -4.42
N ASP A 198 4.11 10.73 -3.14
CA ASP A 198 5.42 10.42 -2.56
C ASP A 198 5.48 9.02 -1.97
N PHE A 199 4.38 8.56 -1.38
CA PHE A 199 4.30 7.27 -0.72
C PHE A 199 2.98 6.55 -0.99
N ILE A 200 3.03 5.24 -1.23
CA ILE A 200 1.83 4.39 -1.19
C ILE A 200 2.07 3.13 -0.37
N SER A 201 1.00 2.58 0.20
CA SER A 201 1.00 1.36 0.99
C SER A 201 0.14 0.26 0.36
N ALA A 202 0.66 -0.98 0.34
CA ALA A 202 -0.03 -2.14 -0.22
C ALA A 202 -0.12 -3.31 0.77
N SER A 203 -1.18 -4.12 0.65
CA SER A 203 -1.31 -5.35 1.43
C SER A 203 -1.94 -6.48 0.61
N ALA A 204 -1.21 -7.59 0.48
CA ALA A 204 -1.50 -8.61 -0.53
C ALA A 204 -2.81 -9.37 -0.33
N HIS A 205 -3.23 -9.54 0.93
CA HIS A 205 -4.47 -10.24 1.27
C HIS A 205 -5.77 -9.51 0.88
N LYS A 206 -5.67 -8.32 0.25
CA LYS A 206 -6.80 -7.60 -0.35
C LYS A 206 -6.99 -7.90 -1.83
N PHE A 207 -6.01 -8.52 -2.49
CA PHE A 207 -6.04 -8.80 -3.92
C PHE A 207 -5.66 -10.26 -4.23
N ASN A 208 -6.22 -11.20 -3.48
CA ASN A 208 -6.14 -12.65 -3.70
C ASN A 208 -4.77 -13.30 -3.43
N ALA A 209 -3.93 -12.70 -2.59
CA ALA A 209 -2.65 -13.27 -2.16
C ALA A 209 -2.59 -13.61 -0.66
N LEU A 210 -1.45 -14.12 -0.23
CA LEU A 210 -1.18 -14.48 1.17
C LEU A 210 -1.26 -13.27 2.12
N LYS A 211 -1.65 -13.54 3.36
CA LYS A 211 -1.45 -12.61 4.48
C LYS A 211 0.04 -12.55 4.86
N GLY A 212 0.46 -11.50 5.56
CA GLY A 212 1.85 -11.38 6.01
C GLY A 212 2.85 -10.96 4.93
N VAL A 213 2.34 -10.33 3.86
CA VAL A 213 3.16 -9.63 2.88
C VAL A 213 2.45 -8.37 2.36
N GLY A 214 3.26 -7.34 2.12
CA GLY A 214 2.88 -6.08 1.50
C GLY A 214 4.10 -5.44 0.85
N PHE A 215 3.91 -4.24 0.33
CA PHE A 215 5.01 -3.39 -0.07
C PHE A 215 4.62 -1.94 0.16
N LEU A 216 5.63 -1.08 0.23
CA LEU A 216 5.47 0.35 0.11
C LEU A 216 6.22 0.85 -1.10
N PHE A 217 5.70 1.90 -1.71
CA PHE A 217 6.46 2.71 -2.66
C PHE A 217 6.92 3.99 -1.97
N ALA A 218 8.14 4.41 -2.29
CA ALA A 218 8.66 5.70 -1.92
C ALA A 218 9.29 6.39 -3.14
N ARG A 219 8.77 7.55 -3.53
CA ARG A 219 9.28 8.35 -4.67
C ARG A 219 10.77 8.63 -4.52
N THR A 220 11.19 8.98 -3.30
CA THR A 220 12.60 9.14 -2.93
C THR A 220 12.98 8.07 -1.91
N PRO A 221 13.59 6.94 -2.32
CA PRO A 221 13.90 5.82 -1.41
C PRO A 221 14.88 6.19 -0.30
N ALA A 222 15.74 7.19 -0.54
CA ALA A 222 16.65 7.73 0.46
C ALA A 222 15.93 8.38 1.64
N ALA A 223 14.66 8.78 1.47
CA ALA A 223 13.83 9.35 2.51
C ALA A 223 13.21 8.29 3.45
N ILE A 224 13.30 7.01 3.11
CA ILE A 224 12.86 5.91 3.99
C ILE A 224 14.06 5.43 4.81
N HIS A 225 13.86 5.19 6.10
CA HIS A 225 14.82 4.49 6.96
C HIS A 225 14.11 3.40 7.75
N CYS A 226 14.87 2.40 8.18
CA CYS A 226 14.29 1.22 8.80
C CYS A 226 13.68 1.54 10.17
N MET A 227 12.41 1.17 10.34
CA MET A 227 11.76 1.05 11.65
C MET A 227 12.36 -0.12 12.45
N MET A 228 12.69 -1.21 11.74
CA MET A 228 13.33 -2.40 12.28
C MET A 228 14.78 -2.48 11.82
N HIS A 229 15.70 -2.23 12.75
CA HIS A 229 17.14 -2.34 12.52
C HIS A 229 17.60 -3.81 12.55
N GLY A 230 18.68 -4.13 11.83
CA GLY A 230 19.16 -5.50 11.72
C GLY A 230 20.09 -5.72 10.52
N GLY A 231 19.92 -6.84 9.83
CA GLY A 231 20.87 -7.38 8.84
C GLY A 231 20.91 -6.67 7.48
N GLY A 232 20.32 -5.48 7.35
CA GLY A 232 20.42 -4.67 6.12
C GLY A 232 19.56 -5.13 4.94
N GLN A 233 18.57 -6.00 5.18
CA GLN A 233 17.59 -6.40 4.17
C GLN A 233 16.84 -5.20 3.58
N GLU A 234 16.29 -5.39 2.37
CA GLU A 234 15.61 -4.33 1.62
C GLU A 234 16.46 -3.05 1.51
N ARG A 235 17.78 -3.20 1.31
CA ARG A 235 18.74 -2.07 1.13
C ARG A 235 18.79 -1.14 2.34
N ASP A 236 18.89 -1.74 3.54
CA ASP A 236 18.85 -1.07 4.85
C ASP A 236 17.53 -0.34 5.19
N LYS A 237 16.48 -0.57 4.39
CA LYS A 237 15.17 0.08 4.58
C LYS A 237 14.22 -0.74 5.43
N ARG A 238 14.39 -2.07 5.49
CA ARG A 238 13.54 -2.96 6.28
C ARG A 238 14.31 -4.24 6.59
N SER A 239 14.82 -4.37 7.82
CA SER A 239 15.57 -5.56 8.22
C SER A 239 14.69 -6.78 8.49
N GLY A 240 15.30 -7.95 8.47
CA GLY A 240 14.67 -9.26 8.64
C GLY A 240 14.53 -9.99 7.32
N THR A 241 14.85 -11.29 7.32
CA THR A 241 14.81 -12.15 6.13
C THR A 241 13.50 -12.00 5.38
N GLU A 242 13.59 -11.82 4.06
CA GLU A 242 12.45 -11.51 3.21
C GLU A 242 11.50 -12.71 3.10
N ASN A 243 10.19 -12.46 3.14
CA ASN A 243 9.16 -13.48 2.97
C ASN A 243 9.01 -13.84 1.48
N LEU A 244 9.94 -14.63 0.92
CA LEU A 244 9.96 -14.96 -0.51
C LEU A 244 8.69 -15.66 -0.99
N LEU A 245 8.12 -16.54 -0.16
CA LEU A 245 6.86 -17.21 -0.46
C LEU A 245 5.72 -16.19 -0.61
N GLY A 246 5.60 -15.28 0.35
CA GLY A 246 4.62 -14.20 0.30
C GLY A 246 4.86 -13.24 -0.87
N ILE A 247 6.10 -12.82 -1.09
CA ILE A 247 6.47 -11.87 -2.14
C ILE A 247 6.16 -12.45 -3.52
N SER A 248 6.48 -13.72 -3.75
CA SER A 248 6.16 -14.40 -5.00
C SER A 248 4.65 -14.54 -5.19
N ALA A 249 3.91 -14.94 -4.14
CA ALA A 249 2.45 -15.03 -4.20
C ALA A 249 1.78 -13.67 -4.49
N MET A 250 2.24 -12.60 -3.82
CA MET A 250 1.77 -11.24 -4.05
C MET A 250 2.03 -10.77 -5.48
N THR A 251 3.22 -11.09 -5.99
CA THR A 251 3.64 -10.79 -7.36
C THR A 251 2.71 -11.47 -8.38
N GLN A 252 2.49 -12.78 -8.27
CA GLN A 252 1.57 -13.49 -9.16
C GLN A 252 0.13 -12.93 -9.09
N ALA A 253 -0.34 -12.61 -7.88
CA ALA A 253 -1.67 -12.04 -7.71
C ALA A 253 -1.84 -10.68 -8.40
N LEU A 254 -0.83 -9.81 -8.30
CA LEU A 254 -0.82 -8.52 -9.01
C LEU A 254 -0.80 -8.72 -10.52
N GLU A 255 0.02 -9.63 -11.03
CA GLU A 255 0.05 -9.94 -12.45
C GLU A 255 -1.33 -10.39 -12.96
N TYR A 256 -1.97 -11.34 -12.26
CA TYR A 256 -3.30 -11.81 -12.63
C TYR A 256 -4.36 -10.71 -12.54
N LYS A 257 -4.33 -9.93 -11.46
CA LYS A 257 -5.27 -8.82 -11.27
C LYS A 257 -5.11 -7.76 -12.33
N TYR A 258 -3.89 -7.37 -12.69
CA TYR A 258 -3.68 -6.36 -13.73
C TYR A 258 -4.09 -6.84 -15.12
N GLN A 259 -4.06 -8.15 -15.39
CA GLN A 259 -4.58 -8.73 -16.63
C GLN A 259 -6.11 -8.72 -16.68
N SER A 260 -6.80 -8.97 -15.57
CA SER A 260 -8.27 -9.10 -15.52
C SER A 260 -9.02 -7.90 -14.95
N ARG A 261 -8.34 -6.86 -14.45
CA ARG A 261 -8.97 -5.78 -13.64
C ARG A 261 -10.17 -5.12 -14.28
N VAL A 262 -10.15 -4.89 -15.59
CA VAL A 262 -11.22 -4.19 -16.31
C VAL A 262 -12.47 -5.06 -16.34
N ASP A 263 -12.30 -6.34 -16.69
CA ASP A 263 -13.39 -7.32 -16.75
C ASP A 263 -13.93 -7.63 -15.34
N ASP A 264 -13.03 -7.80 -14.36
CA ASP A 264 -13.39 -8.00 -12.94
C ASP A 264 -14.21 -6.82 -12.41
N PHE A 265 -13.78 -5.58 -12.70
CA PHE A 265 -14.48 -4.38 -12.25
C PHE A 265 -15.89 -4.31 -12.85
N GLN A 266 -16.03 -4.53 -14.15
CA GLN A 266 -17.32 -4.53 -14.82
C GLN A 266 -18.25 -5.59 -14.22
N TYR A 267 -17.77 -6.81 -14.05
CA TYR A 267 -18.58 -7.90 -13.47
C TYR A 267 -19.05 -7.60 -12.05
N ILE A 268 -18.15 -7.06 -11.20
CA ILE A 268 -18.49 -6.70 -9.82
C ILE A 268 -19.46 -5.52 -9.78
N ASP A 269 -19.32 -4.52 -10.65
CA ASP A 269 -20.26 -3.41 -10.74
C ASP A 269 -21.65 -3.88 -11.17
N GLU A 270 -21.75 -4.76 -12.16
CA GLU A 270 -23.02 -5.36 -12.58
C GLU A 270 -23.71 -6.12 -11.44
N LEU A 271 -22.96 -6.93 -10.68
CA LEU A 271 -23.47 -7.62 -9.50
C LEU A 271 -23.93 -6.64 -8.42
N HIS A 272 -23.15 -5.61 -8.14
CA HIS A 272 -23.47 -4.60 -7.16
C HIS A 272 -24.75 -3.82 -7.53
N GLN A 273 -24.91 -3.44 -8.80
CA GLN A 273 -26.13 -2.82 -9.31
C GLN A 273 -27.34 -3.76 -9.19
N TYR A 274 -27.16 -5.05 -9.48
CA TYR A 274 -28.22 -6.05 -9.32
C TYR A 274 -28.66 -6.18 -7.85
N MET A 275 -27.72 -6.24 -6.91
CA MET A 275 -27.98 -6.34 -5.47
C MET A 275 -28.60 -5.07 -4.86
N ARG A 276 -28.38 -3.89 -5.45
CA ARG A 276 -29.04 -2.65 -5.00
C ARG A 276 -30.49 -2.54 -5.48
N LYS A 277 -30.83 -3.20 -6.59
CA LYS A 277 -32.14 -3.13 -7.22
C LYS A 277 -33.13 -4.19 -6.70
N ASN A 278 -32.64 -5.32 -6.21
CA ASN A 278 -33.42 -6.48 -5.77
C ASN A 278 -33.18 -6.76 -4.29
#